data_AF-A0A9X7GAI0-F1
#
_entry.id   AF-A0A9X7GAI0-F1
#
_cell.length_a   1.000
_cell.length_b   1.000
_cell.length_c   1.000
_cell.angle_alpha   90.00
_cell.angle_beta   90.00
_cell.angle_gamma   90.00
#
_symmetry.space_group_name_H-M   'P 1'
#
loop_
_entity.id
_entity.type
_entity.pdbx_description
1 polymer ?
#
loop_
_entity_poly.entity_id
_entity_poly.type
_entity_poly.pdbx_seq_one_letter_code
_entity_poly.pdbx_strand_id
1 'polypeptide(L)'
;MFLGWIIEHNLFSQEFEEESQDEINQFKLRQMTGTQIYINWDSVLANDMLNNEGNQFTMYYFNNEVEWRYISDYSDVFIEDGETLYHVQDTLKTISK
;
A
#
# COMPACT_ATOMS: atom_id res chain seq x y z
N MET A 1 -0.24 5.52 0.19
CA MET A 1 -0.64 4.44 -0.77
C MET A 1 -0.64 3.08 -0.06
N PHE A 2 -1.63 2.21 -0.30
CA PHE A 2 -1.90 1.01 0.52
C PHE A 2 -0.71 0.07 0.77
N LEU A 3 0.03 -0.36 -0.26
CA LEU A 3 1.19 -1.24 -0.07
C LEU A 3 2.31 -0.60 0.77
N GLY A 4 2.44 0.73 0.67
CA GLY A 4 3.35 1.47 1.54
C GLY A 4 2.99 1.36 3.02
N TRP A 5 1.69 1.41 3.33
CA TRP A 5 1.19 1.19 4.69
C TRP A 5 1.51 -0.21 5.19
N ILE A 6 1.32 -1.23 4.34
CA ILE A 6 1.70 -2.62 4.67
C ILE A 6 3.17 -2.71 5.08
N ILE A 7 4.07 -2.03 4.35
CA ILE A 7 5.51 -2.02 4.65
C ILE A 7 5.81 -1.25 5.94
N GLU A 8 5.25 -0.05 6.12
CA GLU A 8 5.51 0.80 7.28
C GLU A 8 5.06 0.15 8.61
N HIS A 9 4.02 -0.67 8.54
CA HIS A 9 3.45 -1.37 9.70
C HIS A 9 3.90 -2.83 9.85
N ASN A 10 4.82 -3.30 9.00
CA ASN A 10 5.32 -4.69 9.00
C ASN A 10 4.18 -5.74 8.91
N LEU A 11 3.21 -5.49 8.02
CA LEU A 11 2.06 -6.37 7.79
C LEU A 11 2.30 -7.43 6.70
N PHE A 12 3.53 -7.55 6.23
CA PHE A 12 3.99 -8.58 5.28
C PHE A 12 4.32 -9.90 6.00
N SER A 13 4.31 -11.02 5.26
CA SER A 13 4.74 -12.32 5.79
C SER A 13 6.26 -12.41 5.88
N GLN A 14 6.78 -13.30 6.74
CA GLN A 14 8.22 -13.52 6.85
C GLN A 14 8.80 -14.12 5.55
N GLU A 15 8.10 -15.08 4.95
CA GLU A 15 8.50 -15.72 3.69
C GLU A 15 8.63 -14.67 2.57
N PHE A 16 7.66 -13.76 2.48
CA PHE A 16 7.71 -12.68 1.50
C PHE A 16 8.79 -11.63 1.80
N GLU A 17 9.06 -11.32 3.07
CA GLU A 17 10.15 -10.43 3.46
C GLU A 17 11.51 -10.97 3.01
N GLU A 18 11.74 -12.28 3.15
CA GLU A 18 13.00 -12.93 2.73
C GLU A 18 13.23 -12.78 1.21
N GLU A 19 12.17 -12.79 0.40
CA GLU A 19 12.25 -12.64 -1.06
C GLU A 19 12.30 -11.17 -1.53
N SER A 20 11.66 -10.26 -0.80
CA SER A 20 11.47 -8.84 -1.18
C SER A 20 12.24 -7.85 -0.31
N GLN A 21 13.27 -8.34 0.39
CA GLN A 21 13.99 -7.59 1.42
C GLN A 21 14.58 -6.29 0.88
N ASP A 22 15.11 -6.31 -0.34
CA ASP A 22 15.76 -5.15 -0.96
C ASP A 22 14.75 -4.05 -1.29
N GLU A 23 13.61 -4.40 -1.88
CA GLU A 23 12.50 -3.48 -2.17
C GLU A 23 11.94 -2.86 -0.89
N ILE A 24 11.71 -3.69 0.14
CA ILE A 24 11.23 -3.24 1.45
C ILE A 24 12.21 -2.22 2.06
N ASN A 25 13.52 -2.50 1.99
CA ASN A 25 14.55 -1.61 2.52
C ASN A 25 14.64 -0.30 1.74
N GLN A 26 14.62 -0.36 0.40
CA GLN A 26 14.61 0.83 -0.44
C GLN A 26 13.39 1.71 -0.17
N PHE A 27 12.21 1.10 0.01
CA PHE A 27 11.00 1.81 0.39
C PHE A 27 11.12 2.49 1.76
N LYS A 28 11.58 1.76 2.79
CA LYS A 28 11.80 2.32 4.14
C LYS A 28 12.83 3.46 4.15
N LEU A 29 13.82 3.41 3.25
CA LEU A 29 14.79 4.49 3.02
C LEU A 29 14.26 5.65 2.16
N ARG A 30 12.96 5.65 1.81
CA ARG A 30 12.31 6.65 0.96
C ARG A 30 12.95 6.77 -0.43
N GLN A 31 13.48 5.67 -0.96
CA GLN A 31 14.07 5.61 -2.31
C GLN A 31 13.06 5.17 -3.37
N MET A 32 11.92 4.63 -2.95
CA MET A 32 10.84 4.18 -3.83
C MET A 32 9.48 4.69 -3.36
N THR A 33 8.58 4.91 -4.31
CA THR A 33 7.17 5.22 -4.05
C THR A 33 6.32 3.96 -3.87
N GLY A 34 5.07 4.14 -3.44
CA GLY A 34 4.13 3.03 -3.29
C GLY A 34 3.77 2.38 -4.62
N THR A 35 3.66 3.16 -5.70
CA THR A 35 3.41 2.62 -7.04
C THR A 35 4.62 1.87 -7.58
N GLN A 36 5.85 2.33 -7.33
CA GLN A 36 7.05 1.59 -7.72
C GLN A 36 7.15 0.23 -7.03
N ILE A 37 6.79 0.15 -5.74
CA ILE A 37 6.67 -1.14 -5.03
C ILE A 37 5.64 -2.04 -5.70
N TYR A 38 4.46 -1.52 -6.02
CA TYR A 38 3.43 -2.29 -6.69
C TYR A 38 3.91 -2.88 -8.01
N ILE A 39 4.63 -2.09 -8.82
CA ILE A 39 5.22 -2.55 -10.09
C ILE A 39 6.27 -3.63 -9.85
N ASN A 40 7.16 -3.45 -8.86
CA ASN A 40 8.21 -4.42 -8.55
C ASN A 40 7.66 -5.75 -8.01
N TRP A 41 6.49 -5.72 -7.36
CA TRP A 41 5.77 -6.92 -6.92
C TRP A 41 4.79 -7.43 -7.98
N ASP A 42 5.20 -7.36 -9.25
CA ASP A 42 4.45 -7.83 -10.43
C ASP A 42 3.01 -7.29 -10.54
N SER A 43 2.74 -6.13 -9.93
CA SER A 43 1.39 -5.54 -9.85
C SER A 43 0.36 -6.48 -9.21
N VAL A 44 0.79 -7.31 -8.25
CA VAL A 44 -0.06 -8.24 -7.51
C VAL A 44 -0.06 -7.89 -6.02
N LEU A 45 -1.22 -8.07 -5.38
CA LEU A 45 -1.34 -8.17 -3.93
C LEU A 45 -2.06 -9.49 -3.62
N ALA A 46 -1.30 -10.46 -3.12
CA ALA A 46 -1.77 -11.78 -2.76
C ALA A 46 -1.68 -12.01 -1.24
N ASN A 47 -2.44 -12.99 -0.74
CA ASN A 47 -2.58 -13.24 0.69
C ASN A 47 -1.32 -13.84 1.33
N ASP A 48 -0.50 -14.57 0.58
CA ASP A 48 0.80 -15.11 0.99
C ASP A 48 1.88 -14.03 1.17
N MET A 49 1.71 -12.87 0.53
CA MET A 49 2.57 -11.69 0.76
C MET A 49 2.37 -11.07 2.15
N LEU A 50 1.26 -11.36 2.82
CA LEU A 50 0.83 -10.75 4.08
C LEU A 50 0.88 -11.73 5.24
N ASN A 51 1.19 -11.24 6.44
CA ASN A 51 1.00 -12.04 7.64
C ASN A 51 -0.49 -12.13 8.04
N ASN A 52 -0.79 -12.87 9.10
CA ASN A 52 -2.18 -13.06 9.55
C ASN A 52 -2.90 -11.73 9.88
N GLU A 53 -2.20 -10.80 10.54
CA GLU A 53 -2.75 -9.48 10.88
C GLU A 53 -2.95 -8.64 9.62
N GLY A 54 -1.97 -8.62 8.71
CA GLY A 54 -2.04 -7.91 7.44
C GLY A 54 -3.20 -8.39 6.56
N ASN A 55 -3.43 -9.71 6.50
CA ASN A 55 -4.57 -10.29 5.80
C ASN A 55 -5.91 -9.85 6.42
N GLN A 56 -6.04 -9.91 7.75
CA GLN A 56 -7.25 -9.47 8.44
C GLN A 56 -7.53 -7.98 8.22
N PHE A 57 -6.48 -7.14 8.34
CA PHE A 57 -6.56 -5.71 8.08
C PHE A 57 -6.97 -5.42 6.63
N THR A 58 -6.35 -6.09 5.66
CA THR A 58 -6.65 -5.92 4.23
C THR A 58 -8.10 -6.30 3.93
N MET A 59 -8.59 -7.41 4.48
CA MET A 59 -10.00 -7.80 4.33
C MET A 59 -10.96 -6.80 4.95
N TYR A 60 -10.63 -6.26 6.12
CA TYR A 60 -11.49 -5.31 6.84
C TYR A 60 -11.52 -3.91 6.22
N TYR A 61 -10.37 -3.42 5.73
CA TYR A 61 -10.19 -2.02 5.34
C TYR A 61 -10.16 -1.82 3.82
N PHE A 62 -9.49 -2.72 3.09
CA PHE A 62 -9.33 -2.63 1.64
C PHE A 62 -10.44 -3.35 0.88
N ASN A 63 -10.77 -4.59 1.28
CA ASN A 63 -11.73 -5.45 0.58
C ASN A 63 -13.16 -5.44 1.18
N ASN A 64 -13.53 -4.37 1.88
CA ASN A 64 -14.86 -4.27 2.48
C ASN A 64 -15.90 -3.83 1.44
N GLU A 65 -16.59 -4.81 0.84
CA GLU A 65 -17.61 -4.59 -0.20
C GLU A 65 -18.79 -3.71 0.25
N VAL A 66 -19.03 -3.60 1.57
CA VAL A 66 -20.17 -2.87 2.12
C VAL A 66 -19.88 -1.38 2.24
N GLU A 67 -18.64 -1.01 2.57
CA GLU A 67 -18.31 0.37 2.94
C GLU A 67 -17.18 1.00 2.13
N TRP A 68 -16.44 0.24 1.30
CA TRP A 68 -15.39 0.78 0.42
C TRP A 68 -14.41 1.72 1.16
N ARG A 69 -14.07 1.38 2.42
CA ARG A 69 -13.43 2.30 3.37
C ARG A 69 -12.13 2.90 2.86
N TYR A 70 -11.24 2.06 2.34
CA TYR A 70 -9.97 2.54 1.80
C TYR A 70 -10.16 3.60 0.71
N ILE A 71 -11.06 3.39 -0.26
CA ILE A 71 -11.25 4.34 -1.36
C ILE A 71 -11.99 5.60 -0.90
N SER A 72 -12.87 5.51 0.12
CA SER A 72 -13.48 6.67 0.75
C SER A 72 -12.41 7.54 1.42
N ASP A 73 -11.62 6.96 2.32
CA ASP A 73 -10.56 7.68 3.04
C ASP A 73 -9.52 8.25 2.07
N TYR A 74 -9.13 7.47 1.06
CA TYR A 74 -8.22 7.94 0.02
C TYR A 74 -8.80 9.14 -0.73
N SER A 75 -10.07 9.09 -1.12
CA SER A 75 -10.71 10.20 -1.84
C SER A 75 -10.78 11.45 -0.97
N ASP A 76 -11.05 11.31 0.32
CA ASP A 76 -11.13 12.42 1.27
C ASP A 76 -9.76 13.07 1.51
N VAL A 77 -8.70 12.27 1.69
CA VAL A 77 -7.33 12.75 1.91
C VAL A 77 -6.77 13.48 0.67
N PHE A 78 -7.19 13.07 -0.52
CA PHE A 78 -6.65 13.56 -1.79
C PHE A 78 -7.65 14.39 -2.61
N ILE A 79 -8.72 14.91 -1.98
CA ILE A 79 -9.77 15.67 -2.66
C ILE A 79 -9.26 16.92 -3.38
N GLU A 80 -8.14 17.49 -2.94
CA GLU A 80 -7.52 18.69 -3.54
C GLU A 80 -6.45 18.35 -4.60
N ASP A 81 -6.09 17.07 -4.76
CA ASP A 81 -4.97 16.63 -5.62
C ASP A 81 -5.40 16.40 -7.09
N GLY A 82 -6.53 16.99 -7.51
CA GLY A 82 -7.00 17.05 -8.91
C GLY A 82 -8.51 16.90 -9.06
N GLU A 83 -8.99 16.77 -10.31
CA GLU A 83 -10.42 16.63 -10.59
C GLU A 83 -10.99 15.26 -10.19
N THR A 84 -10.13 14.24 -10.14
CA THR A 84 -10.51 12.87 -9.79
C THR A 84 -9.38 12.20 -8.99
N LEU A 85 -9.71 11.13 -8.27
CA LEU A 85 -8.74 10.30 -7.52
C LEU A 85 -7.61 9.72 -8.39
N TYR A 86 -7.76 9.73 -9.72
CA TYR A 86 -6.73 9.28 -10.67
C TYR A 86 -5.68 10.35 -11.00
N HIS A 87 -5.85 11.58 -10.53
CA HIS A 87 -4.88 12.67 -10.72
C HIS A 87 -3.85 12.76 -9.60
N VAL A 88 -4.05 12.01 -8.51
CA VAL A 88 -3.13 11.98 -7.36
C VAL A 88 -1.75 11.58 -7.85
N GLN A 89 -0.77 12.45 -7.59
CA GLN A 89 0.59 12.23 -8.03
C GLN A 89 1.27 11.14 -7.20
N ASP A 90 1.98 10.24 -7.86
CA ASP A 90 2.82 9.25 -7.19
C ASP A 90 4.09 9.91 -6.65
N THR A 91 4.09 10.22 -5.36
CA THR A 91 5.23 10.84 -4.68
C THR A 91 5.43 10.22 -3.31
N LEU A 92 6.63 10.38 -2.75
CA LEU A 92 6.92 9.94 -1.39
C LEU A 92 6.00 10.60 -0.33
N LYS A 93 5.54 11.83 -0.59
CA LYS A 93 4.61 12.56 0.29
C LYS A 93 3.22 11.94 0.33
N THR A 94 2.79 11.32 -0.77
CA THR A 94 1.50 10.61 -0.91
C THR A 94 1.42 9.39 0.01
N ILE A 95 2.55 8.94 0.58
CA ILE A 95 2.62 7.81 1.51
C ILE A 95 2.50 8.28 2.96
N SER A 96 2.97 9.49 3.28
CA SER A 96 3.05 10.02 4.64
C SER A 96 1.86 10.92 5.06
N LYS A 97 0.83 11.04 4.22
CA LYS A 97 -0.44 11.71 4.52
C LYS A 97 -1.41 10.68 5.11
#